data_AF-A0A7X7PM29-F1
#
_entry.id   AF-A0A7X7PM29-F1
#
_cell.length_a   1.000
_cell.length_b   1.000
_cell.length_c   1.000
_cell.angle_alpha   90.00
_cell.angle_beta   90.00
_cell.angle_gamma   90.00
#
_symmetry.space_group_name_H-M   'P 1'
#
loop_
_entity.id
_entity.type
_entity.pdbx_description
1 polymer ?
#
loop_
_entity_poly.entity_id
_entity_poly.type
_entity_poly.pdbx_seq_one_letter_code
_entity_poly.pdbx_strand_id
1 'polypeptide(L)'
;MERALYVTDAEALESLSSDALPDRLYFGHEFCQRRLPSARQLQTVYAWCEQHRLPLTFVTPPLTDAGLRQVEPLLDELESHRAEHEVVVGDFGLLALLARERPALVPVLGRLLARQHRDPRLARLRGDGSLVMAGGRLWQHLPLPPDAAATYRSCPLDAPALQTLLAELGVRRVELDNVVQGLDVSLPPTLVASLHVPWVCVTTSRRCQADPATAPRPFDCLISSCRRGCGATYELTSPTLNTPLFKRGNTVFFRNDQLPAKADLAAARIDRLVTATLPPV
;
A
#
# COMPACT_ATOMS: atom_id res chain seq x y z
N MET A 1 9.83 -15.75 -5.52
CA MET A 1 9.20 -14.43 -5.44
C MET A 1 7.72 -14.65 -5.67
N GLU A 2 6.92 -14.55 -4.61
CA GLU A 2 5.46 -14.67 -4.65
C GLU A 2 4.88 -13.45 -5.38
N ARG A 3 3.93 -13.67 -6.28
CA ARG A 3 3.23 -12.62 -7.03
C ARG A 3 1.83 -12.48 -6.44
N ALA A 4 1.58 -11.37 -5.77
CA ALA A 4 0.28 -11.05 -5.22
C ALA A 4 -0.44 -10.02 -6.10
N LEU A 5 -1.75 -10.20 -6.28
CA LEU A 5 -2.61 -9.22 -6.94
C LEU A 5 -3.46 -8.50 -5.90
N TYR A 6 -3.45 -7.17 -5.91
CA TYR A 6 -4.28 -6.34 -5.05
C TYR A 6 -5.51 -5.83 -5.79
N VAL A 7 -6.67 -6.33 -5.36
CA VAL A 7 -7.99 -5.90 -5.79
C VAL A 7 -8.73 -5.17 -4.67
N THR A 8 -9.45 -4.12 -5.03
CA THR A 8 -10.25 -3.31 -4.10
C THR A 8 -11.75 -3.54 -4.27
N ASP A 9 -12.16 -4.33 -5.26
CA ASP A 9 -13.55 -4.65 -5.56
C ASP A 9 -13.67 -6.14 -5.90
N ALA A 10 -14.76 -6.77 -5.45
CA ALA A 10 -15.03 -8.17 -5.74
C ALA A 10 -15.34 -8.38 -7.23
N GLU A 11 -15.91 -7.37 -7.90
CA GLU A 11 -16.18 -7.42 -9.35
C GLU A 11 -14.90 -7.58 -10.19
N ALA A 12 -13.74 -7.14 -9.66
CA ALA A 12 -12.47 -7.30 -10.35
C ALA A 12 -12.10 -8.78 -10.59
N LEU A 13 -12.64 -9.70 -9.77
CA LEU A 13 -12.40 -11.13 -9.88
C LEU A 13 -12.95 -11.74 -11.18
N GLU A 14 -14.01 -11.16 -11.76
CA GLU A 14 -14.62 -11.64 -13.01
C GLU A 14 -13.69 -11.47 -14.20
N SER A 15 -12.76 -10.50 -14.12
CA SER A 15 -11.79 -10.21 -15.18
C SER A 15 -10.53 -11.07 -15.10
N LEU A 16 -10.38 -11.90 -14.06
CA LEU A 16 -9.20 -12.75 -13.88
C LEU A 16 -9.33 -14.03 -14.69
N SER A 17 -8.43 -14.18 -15.67
CA SER A 17 -8.28 -15.43 -16.41
C SER A 17 -7.63 -16.51 -15.53
N SER A 18 -8.13 -17.75 -15.64
CA SER A 18 -7.56 -18.94 -14.99
C SER A 18 -6.10 -19.18 -15.36
N ASP A 19 -5.68 -18.74 -16.55
CA ASP A 19 -4.34 -19.01 -17.08
C ASP A 19 -3.26 -18.06 -16.51
N ALA A 20 -3.67 -17.03 -15.78
CA ALA A 20 -2.79 -15.97 -15.26
C ALA A 20 -3.06 -15.63 -13.80
N LEU A 21 -3.49 -16.62 -13.00
CA LEU A 21 -3.76 -16.41 -11.58
C LEU A 21 -2.51 -15.97 -10.81
N PRO A 22 -2.66 -15.05 -9.83
CA PRO A 22 -1.59 -14.71 -8.91
C PRO A 22 -1.32 -15.85 -7.95
N ASP A 23 -0.21 -15.79 -7.24
CA ASP A 23 0.12 -16.75 -6.18
C ASP A 23 -0.65 -16.43 -4.88
N ARG A 24 -1.15 -15.19 -4.73
CA ARG A 24 -1.91 -14.69 -3.58
C ARG A 24 -2.84 -13.53 -3.97
N LEU A 25 -3.98 -13.40 -3.30
CA LEU A 25 -4.87 -12.26 -3.46
C LEU A 25 -4.81 -11.31 -2.25
N TYR A 26 -4.69 -10.01 -2.53
CA TYR A 26 -4.89 -8.95 -1.56
C TYR A 26 -6.27 -8.33 -1.79
N PHE A 27 -7.08 -8.20 -0.75
CA PHE A 27 -8.41 -7.63 -0.83
C PHE A 27 -8.70 -6.66 0.30
N GLY A 28 -9.27 -5.50 -0.03
CA GLY A 28 -9.65 -4.48 0.93
C GLY A 28 -9.13 -3.11 0.53
N HIS A 29 -9.06 -2.19 1.48
CA HIS A 29 -8.76 -0.79 1.21
C HIS A 29 -7.74 -0.24 2.20
N GLU A 30 -6.54 0.11 1.73
CA GLU A 30 -5.42 0.53 2.58
C GLU A 30 -5.52 1.98 3.09
N PHE A 31 -6.32 2.85 2.46
CA PHE A 31 -6.25 4.29 2.75
C PHE A 31 -7.52 4.92 3.33
N CYS A 32 -8.69 4.27 3.26
CA CYS A 32 -9.95 4.89 3.66
C CYS A 32 -10.90 3.95 4.40
N GLN A 33 -11.14 4.19 5.70
CA GLN A 33 -12.11 3.40 6.49
C GLN A 33 -13.53 3.40 5.90
N ARG A 34 -13.92 4.46 5.18
CA ARG A 34 -15.26 4.55 4.57
C ARG A 34 -15.45 3.55 3.44
N ARG A 35 -14.35 2.98 2.94
CA ARG A 35 -14.29 1.97 1.90
C ARG A 35 -14.10 0.56 2.46
N LEU A 36 -14.10 0.35 3.78
CA LEU A 36 -14.13 -1.01 4.34
C LEU A 36 -15.22 -1.85 3.63
N PRO A 37 -14.89 -3.06 3.15
CA PRO A 37 -15.85 -3.88 2.44
C PRO A 37 -16.96 -4.35 3.39
N SER A 38 -18.09 -4.75 2.82
CA SER A 38 -19.10 -5.49 3.57
C SER A 38 -18.67 -6.94 3.79
N ALA A 39 -19.23 -7.60 4.83
CA ALA A 39 -19.00 -9.02 5.07
C ALA A 39 -19.36 -9.88 3.84
N ARG A 40 -20.44 -9.53 3.13
CA ARG A 40 -20.83 -10.20 1.88
C ARG A 40 -19.75 -10.11 0.80
N GLN A 41 -19.13 -8.94 0.61
CA GLN A 41 -18.04 -8.79 -0.36
C GLN A 41 -16.82 -9.63 0.04
N LEU A 42 -16.48 -9.64 1.34
CA LEU A 42 -15.39 -10.46 1.85
C LEU A 42 -15.66 -11.95 1.65
N GLN A 43 -16.88 -12.42 1.93
CA GLN A 43 -17.33 -13.80 1.68
C GLN A 43 -17.22 -14.17 0.20
N THR A 44 -17.66 -13.30 -0.72
CA THR A 44 -17.52 -13.53 -2.16
C THR A 44 -16.06 -13.72 -2.55
N VAL A 45 -15.18 -12.85 -2.08
CA VAL A 45 -13.75 -12.91 -2.40
C VAL A 45 -13.10 -14.14 -1.78
N TYR A 46 -13.46 -14.49 -0.55
CA TYR A 46 -12.97 -15.68 0.13
C TYR A 46 -13.39 -16.95 -0.60
N ALA A 47 -14.67 -17.09 -0.96
CA ALA A 47 -15.17 -18.25 -1.70
C ALA A 47 -14.44 -18.41 -3.05
N TRP A 48 -14.16 -17.30 -3.72
CA TRP A 48 -13.37 -17.32 -4.96
C TRP A 48 -11.92 -17.76 -4.69
N CYS A 49 -11.29 -17.29 -3.61
CA CYS A 49 -9.95 -17.72 -3.21
C CYS A 49 -9.90 -19.22 -2.89
N GLU A 50 -10.87 -19.75 -2.15
CA GLU A 50 -10.99 -21.17 -1.84
C GLU A 50 -11.14 -22.03 -3.10
N GLN A 51 -12.02 -21.62 -4.02
CA GLN A 51 -12.23 -22.31 -5.30
C GLN A 51 -10.92 -22.44 -6.10
N HIS A 52 -10.07 -21.42 -6.04
CA HIS A 52 -8.79 -21.36 -6.76
C HIS A 52 -7.57 -21.74 -5.90
N ARG A 53 -7.79 -22.13 -4.64
CA ARG A 53 -6.75 -22.46 -3.65
C ARG A 53 -5.70 -21.35 -3.48
N LEU A 54 -6.16 -20.10 -3.45
CA LEU A 54 -5.31 -18.93 -3.29
C LEU A 54 -5.35 -18.42 -1.85
N PRO A 55 -4.20 -18.15 -1.21
CA PRO A 55 -4.17 -17.44 0.06
C PRO A 55 -4.75 -16.02 -0.08
N LEU A 56 -5.47 -15.60 0.96
CA LEU A 56 -6.05 -14.26 1.07
C LEU A 56 -5.27 -13.42 2.09
N THR A 57 -4.94 -12.19 1.70
CA THR A 57 -4.47 -11.12 2.58
C THR A 57 -5.52 -10.02 2.63
N PHE A 58 -6.10 -9.79 3.82
CA PHE A 58 -7.09 -8.74 4.03
C PHE A 58 -6.40 -7.40 4.34
N VAL A 59 -6.79 -6.34 3.63
CA VAL A 59 -6.14 -5.04 3.73
C VAL A 59 -7.05 -4.03 4.43
N THR A 60 -6.55 -3.46 5.52
CA THR A 60 -7.27 -2.47 6.32
C THR A 60 -6.61 -1.09 6.25
N PRO A 61 -7.40 -0.01 6.33
CA PRO A 61 -6.88 1.34 6.40
C PRO A 61 -6.59 1.75 7.85
N PRO A 62 -6.00 2.94 8.08
CA PRO A 62 -6.02 3.54 9.41
C PRO A 62 -7.48 3.74 9.89
N LEU A 63 -7.78 3.27 11.10
CA LEU A 63 -9.12 3.24 11.67
C LEU A 63 -9.27 4.26 12.81
N THR A 64 -10.51 4.75 12.96
CA THR A 64 -10.98 5.36 14.21
C THR A 64 -11.67 4.31 15.05
N ASP A 65 -12.08 4.61 16.29
CA ASP A 65 -12.88 3.70 17.12
C ASP A 65 -14.14 3.20 16.41
N ALA A 66 -14.78 4.06 15.61
CA ALA A 66 -15.92 3.66 14.78
C ALA A 66 -15.51 2.72 13.63
N GLY A 67 -14.32 2.91 13.07
CA GLY A 67 -13.74 2.00 12.07
C GLY A 67 -13.35 0.64 12.67
N LEU A 68 -12.83 0.62 13.91
CA LEU A 68 -12.54 -0.62 14.63
C LEU A 68 -13.81 -1.45 14.84
N ARG A 69 -14.90 -0.84 15.33
CA ARG A 69 -16.20 -1.52 15.44
C ARG A 69 -16.75 -2.01 14.10
N GLN A 70 -16.40 -1.34 13.00
CA GLN A 70 -16.82 -1.77 11.65
C GLN A 70 -15.98 -2.92 11.11
N VAL A 71 -14.71 -3.02 11.50
CA VAL A 71 -13.82 -4.10 11.04
C VAL A 71 -14.02 -5.38 11.85
N GLU A 72 -14.43 -5.30 13.11
CA GLU A 72 -14.66 -6.47 13.99
C GLU A 72 -15.47 -7.60 13.31
N PRO A 73 -16.65 -7.37 12.71
CA PRO A 73 -17.37 -8.45 12.02
C PRO A 73 -16.65 -9.03 10.80
N LEU A 74 -15.74 -8.27 10.17
CA LEU A 74 -14.91 -8.76 9.07
C LEU A 74 -13.77 -9.64 9.60
N LEU A 75 -13.25 -9.34 10.79
CA LEU A 75 -12.28 -10.20 11.47
C LEU A 75 -12.93 -11.50 11.94
N ASP A 76 -14.15 -11.43 12.50
CA ASP A 76 -14.95 -12.62 12.86
C ASP A 76 -15.17 -13.54 11.65
N GLU A 77 -15.50 -12.95 10.49
CA GLU A 77 -15.65 -13.69 9.24
C GLU A 77 -14.35 -14.41 8.86
N LEU A 78 -13.20 -13.72 8.89
CA LEU A 78 -11.91 -14.36 8.58
C LEU A 78 -11.57 -15.51 9.54
N GLU A 79 -11.78 -15.32 10.84
CA GLU A 79 -11.49 -16.37 11.84
C GLU A 79 -12.45 -17.56 11.79
N SER A 80 -13.64 -17.39 11.20
CA SER A 80 -14.58 -18.50 10.99
C SER A 80 -14.06 -19.54 9.98
N HIS A 81 -13.04 -19.17 9.20
CA HIS A 81 -12.40 -20.02 8.22
C HIS A 81 -11.16 -20.70 8.79
N ARG A 82 -10.85 -21.90 8.30
CA ARG A 82 -9.75 -22.73 8.85
C ARG A 82 -8.34 -22.27 8.43
N ALA A 83 -8.24 -21.41 7.43
CA ALA A 83 -6.96 -20.96 6.90
C ALA A 83 -6.37 -19.84 7.77
N GLU A 84 -5.04 -19.77 7.85
CA GLU A 84 -4.36 -18.60 8.41
C GLU A 84 -4.52 -17.42 7.45
N HIS A 85 -5.11 -16.33 7.93
CA HIS A 85 -5.32 -15.11 7.15
C HIS A 85 -4.35 -14.01 7.57
N GLU A 86 -3.69 -13.41 6.58
CA GLU A 86 -2.89 -12.21 6.80
C GLU A 86 -3.81 -10.99 6.85
N VAL A 87 -3.59 -10.09 7.81
CA VAL A 87 -4.29 -8.81 7.91
C VAL A 87 -3.27 -7.68 7.88
N VAL A 88 -3.28 -6.91 6.78
CA VAL A 88 -2.46 -5.70 6.66
C VAL A 88 -3.09 -4.60 7.51
N VAL A 89 -2.37 -4.14 8.53
CA VAL A 89 -2.82 -3.11 9.47
C VAL A 89 -2.32 -1.72 9.07
N GLY A 90 -3.25 -0.75 9.02
CA GLY A 90 -2.95 0.65 8.73
C GLY A 90 -2.61 1.50 9.96
N ASP A 91 -2.84 1.00 11.17
CA ASP A 91 -2.60 1.69 12.43
C ASP A 91 -2.23 0.72 13.58
N PHE A 92 -1.66 1.28 14.65
CA PHE A 92 -1.24 0.52 15.84
C PHE A 92 -2.41 0.06 16.71
N GLY A 93 -3.60 0.68 16.60
CA GLY A 93 -4.78 0.30 17.36
C GLY A 93 -5.31 -1.06 16.91
N LEU A 94 -5.46 -1.26 15.60
CA LEU A 94 -5.80 -2.56 15.04
C LEU A 94 -4.69 -3.59 15.29
N LEU A 95 -3.42 -3.19 15.15
CA LEU A 95 -2.30 -4.10 15.45
C LEU A 95 -2.36 -4.64 16.89
N ALA A 96 -2.57 -3.76 17.86
CA ALA A 96 -2.70 -4.15 19.26
C ALA A 96 -3.94 -5.03 19.52
N LEU A 97 -5.07 -4.75 18.84
CA LEU A 97 -6.27 -5.58 18.91
C LEU A 97 -5.98 -7.00 18.39
N LEU A 98 -5.35 -7.13 17.22
CA LEU A 98 -5.03 -8.44 16.66
C LEU A 98 -4.11 -9.24 17.59
N ALA A 99 -3.05 -8.61 18.07
CA ALA A 99 -2.09 -9.27 18.97
C ALA A 99 -2.73 -9.75 20.29
N ARG A 100 -3.70 -9.01 20.83
CA ARG A 100 -4.34 -9.32 22.12
C ARG A 100 -5.52 -10.27 22.00
N GLU A 101 -6.33 -10.12 20.97
CA GLU A 101 -7.68 -10.71 20.91
C GLU A 101 -7.89 -11.66 19.74
N ARG A 102 -7.04 -11.60 18.70
CA ARG A 102 -7.23 -12.36 17.45
C ARG A 102 -5.98 -13.15 17.05
N PRO A 103 -5.49 -14.07 17.90
CA PRO A 103 -4.22 -14.79 17.66
C PRO A 103 -4.25 -15.74 16.45
N ALA A 104 -5.43 -16.04 15.90
CA ALA A 104 -5.58 -16.82 14.67
C ALA A 104 -5.29 -16.01 13.40
N LEU A 105 -5.32 -14.67 13.49
CA LEU A 105 -5.01 -13.77 12.38
C LEU A 105 -3.54 -13.34 12.44
N VAL A 106 -2.90 -13.29 11.26
CA VAL A 106 -1.49 -12.94 11.14
C VAL A 106 -1.35 -11.45 10.81
N PRO A 107 -0.89 -10.60 11.74
CA PRO A 107 -0.74 -9.18 11.45
C PRO A 107 0.44 -8.93 10.49
N VAL A 108 0.19 -8.07 9.51
CA VAL A 108 1.18 -7.56 8.55
C VAL A 108 1.23 -6.05 8.67
N LEU A 109 2.42 -5.48 8.89
CA LEU A 109 2.55 -4.03 9.03
C LEU A 109 2.36 -3.34 7.67
N GLY A 110 1.29 -2.54 7.53
CA GLY A 110 0.99 -1.85 6.29
C GLY A 110 1.98 -0.73 5.95
N ARG A 111 2.01 -0.34 4.67
CA ARG A 111 3.02 0.60 4.16
C ARG A 111 2.99 1.91 4.91
N LEU A 112 1.81 2.43 5.26
CA LEU A 112 1.69 3.71 5.98
C LEU A 112 2.49 3.75 7.30
N LEU A 113 2.68 2.60 7.95
CA LEU A 113 3.46 2.46 9.18
C LEU A 113 4.94 2.16 8.96
N ALA A 114 5.34 1.73 7.75
CA ALA A 114 6.75 1.56 7.37
C ALA A 114 7.51 2.89 7.29
N ARG A 115 6.81 4.03 7.15
CA ARG A 115 7.36 5.40 7.22
C ARG A 115 8.54 5.66 6.27
N GLN A 116 8.56 4.99 5.12
CA GLN A 116 9.53 5.23 4.06
C GLN A 116 9.47 6.68 3.54
N HIS A 117 10.60 7.18 3.04
CA HIS A 117 10.62 8.42 2.28
C HIS A 117 10.00 8.22 0.89
N ARG A 118 8.92 8.96 0.60
CA ARG A 118 8.14 8.82 -0.64
C ARG A 118 8.03 10.11 -1.42
N ASP A 119 9.08 10.93 -1.33
CA ASP A 119 9.09 12.22 -2.02
C ASP A 119 9.33 12.01 -3.52
N PRO A 120 8.36 12.34 -4.39
CA PRO A 120 8.49 12.17 -5.84
C PRO A 120 9.63 12.99 -6.45
N ARG A 121 10.11 14.03 -5.75
CA ARG A 121 11.26 14.86 -6.20
C ARG A 121 12.58 14.08 -6.16
N LEU A 122 12.67 13.02 -5.37
CA LEU A 122 13.83 12.13 -5.36
C LEU A 122 14.02 11.41 -6.71
N ALA A 123 13.00 11.39 -7.57
CA ALA A 123 13.14 10.88 -8.94
C ALA A 123 14.19 11.65 -9.74
N ARG A 124 14.43 12.94 -9.41
CA ARG A 124 15.53 13.75 -9.99
C ARG A 124 16.90 13.28 -9.56
N LEU A 125 16.99 12.52 -8.47
CA LEU A 125 18.24 12.16 -7.82
C LEU A 125 18.64 10.70 -8.10
N ARG A 126 18.17 10.11 -9.21
CA ARG A 126 18.48 8.70 -9.56
C ARG A 126 19.93 8.49 -10.02
N GLY A 127 20.61 9.53 -10.49
CA GLY A 127 22.02 9.47 -10.87
C GLY A 127 22.35 8.79 -12.20
N ASP A 128 21.36 8.47 -13.02
CA ASP A 128 21.57 7.86 -14.35
C ASP A 128 21.98 8.90 -15.44
N GLY A 129 22.00 10.19 -15.10
CA GLY A 129 22.36 11.28 -16.02
C GLY A 129 21.33 11.55 -17.11
N SER A 130 20.20 10.82 -17.13
CA SER A 130 19.19 10.93 -18.18
C SER A 130 18.47 12.28 -18.15
N LEU A 131 17.99 12.68 -19.33
CA LEU A 131 17.19 13.88 -19.52
C LEU A 131 15.71 13.50 -19.65
N VAL A 132 14.85 14.09 -18.83
CA VAL A 132 13.41 13.78 -18.79
C VAL A 132 12.60 15.05 -18.97
N MET A 133 11.63 15.01 -19.87
CA MET A 133 10.63 16.07 -20.03
C MET A 133 9.47 15.86 -19.06
N ALA A 134 9.22 16.81 -18.16
CA ALA A 134 8.10 16.75 -17.24
C ALA A 134 7.66 18.15 -16.80
N GLY A 135 6.33 18.37 -16.73
CA GLY A 135 5.77 19.68 -16.38
C GLY A 135 6.17 20.79 -17.36
N GLY A 136 6.39 20.45 -18.64
CA GLY A 136 6.86 21.39 -19.67
C GLY A 136 8.32 21.83 -19.51
N ARG A 137 9.13 21.16 -18.68
CA ARG A 137 10.55 21.47 -18.45
C ARG A 137 11.44 20.25 -18.69
N LEU A 138 12.66 20.51 -19.12
CA LEU A 138 13.73 19.51 -19.22
C LEU A 138 14.41 19.37 -17.85
N TRP A 139 14.50 18.13 -17.36
CA TRP A 139 15.16 17.78 -16.11
C TRP A 139 16.34 16.88 -16.38
N GLN A 140 17.44 17.05 -15.64
CA GLN A 140 18.55 16.09 -15.63
C GLN A 140 18.51 15.29 -14.32
N HIS A 141 18.67 13.97 -14.43
CA HIS A 141 18.86 13.11 -13.26
C HIS A 141 20.27 13.29 -12.71
N LEU A 142 20.35 13.86 -11.51
CA LEU A 142 21.58 14.02 -10.75
C LEU A 142 21.77 12.82 -9.82
N PRO A 143 23.00 12.49 -9.40
CA PRO A 143 23.22 11.47 -8.39
C PRO A 143 22.71 11.94 -7.03
N LEU A 144 22.07 11.05 -6.28
CA LEU A 144 21.77 11.27 -4.87
C LEU A 144 23.09 11.32 -4.10
N PRO A 145 23.39 12.42 -3.37
CA PRO A 145 24.59 12.50 -2.54
C PRO A 145 24.68 11.30 -1.57
N PRO A 146 25.86 10.70 -1.34
CA PRO A 146 25.97 9.46 -0.55
C PRO A 146 25.41 9.56 0.87
N ASP A 147 25.62 10.70 1.53
CA ASP A 147 25.09 11.04 2.85
C ASP A 147 23.55 11.13 2.84
N ALA A 148 22.98 11.76 1.83
CA ALA A 148 21.53 11.80 1.62
C ALA A 148 20.97 10.40 1.28
N ALA A 149 21.71 9.59 0.52
CA ALA A 149 21.28 8.26 0.10
C ALA A 149 21.05 7.33 1.30
N ALA A 150 21.93 7.35 2.30
CA ALA A 150 21.76 6.56 3.53
C ALA A 150 20.44 6.91 4.25
N THR A 151 20.04 8.17 4.25
CA THR A 151 18.79 8.61 4.91
C THR A 151 17.56 8.29 4.06
N TYR A 152 17.59 8.59 2.76
CA TYR A 152 16.39 8.45 1.92
C TYR A 152 16.10 7.00 1.48
N ARG A 153 17.07 6.09 1.55
CA ARG A 153 16.90 4.66 1.23
C ARG A 153 16.52 3.80 2.44
N SER A 154 16.79 4.26 3.65
CA SER A 154 16.42 3.60 4.90
C SER A 154 14.99 3.95 5.34
N CYS A 155 14.50 3.24 6.36
CA CYS A 155 13.26 3.61 7.05
C CYS A 155 13.27 3.14 8.52
N PRO A 156 12.33 3.58 9.36
CA PRO A 156 12.31 3.20 10.77
C PRO A 156 12.27 1.70 11.07
N LEU A 157 11.95 0.84 10.08
CA LEU A 157 11.98 -0.62 10.24
C LEU A 157 13.37 -1.18 10.51
N ASP A 158 14.43 -0.39 10.26
CA ASP A 158 15.82 -0.74 10.54
C ASP A 158 16.16 -0.58 12.03
N ALA A 159 15.30 0.10 12.80
CA ALA A 159 15.53 0.39 14.21
C ALA A 159 15.24 -0.86 15.08
N PRO A 160 16.21 -1.33 15.89
CA PRO A 160 16.03 -2.54 16.72
C PRO A 160 14.83 -2.46 17.67
N ALA A 161 14.55 -1.28 18.24
CA ALA A 161 13.41 -1.09 19.13
C ALA A 161 12.07 -1.33 18.42
N LEU A 162 11.93 -0.90 17.16
CA LEU A 162 10.73 -1.17 16.38
C LEU A 162 10.66 -2.65 16.00
N GLN A 163 11.77 -3.27 15.63
CA GLN A 163 11.83 -4.69 15.31
C GLN A 163 11.42 -5.58 16.50
N THR A 164 11.88 -5.26 17.71
CA THR A 164 11.45 -5.94 18.95
C THR A 164 9.95 -5.79 19.17
N LEU A 165 9.42 -4.57 19.07
CA LEU A 165 7.99 -4.31 19.23
C LEU A 165 7.15 -5.10 18.20
N LEU A 166 7.57 -5.11 16.94
CA LEU A 166 6.88 -5.85 15.89
C LEU A 166 6.87 -7.37 16.17
N ALA A 167 7.98 -7.91 16.66
CA ALA A 167 8.08 -9.32 17.04
C ALA A 167 7.15 -9.65 18.23
N GLU A 168 7.11 -8.81 19.25
CA GLU A 168 6.20 -8.95 20.41
C GLU A 168 4.72 -8.90 20.00
N LEU A 169 4.39 -8.10 18.97
CA LEU A 169 3.05 -7.98 18.41
C LEU A 169 2.73 -9.05 17.34
N GLY A 170 3.61 -10.04 17.15
CA GLY A 170 3.38 -11.17 16.23
C GLY A 170 3.54 -10.83 14.74
N VAL A 171 4.10 -9.67 14.41
CA VAL A 171 4.33 -9.24 13.03
C VAL A 171 5.52 -9.99 12.45
N ARG A 172 5.28 -10.70 11.34
CA ARG A 172 6.30 -11.44 10.58
C ARG A 172 6.56 -10.85 9.19
N ARG A 173 5.69 -9.96 8.73
CA ARG A 173 5.76 -9.33 7.40
C ARG A 173 5.48 -7.83 7.46
N VAL A 174 6.16 -7.07 6.62
CA VAL A 174 5.96 -5.63 6.42
C VAL A 174 5.74 -5.32 4.96
N GLU A 175 4.93 -4.30 4.68
CA GLU A 175 4.67 -3.83 3.33
C GLU A 175 5.53 -2.58 3.03
N LEU A 176 6.17 -2.57 1.88
CA LEU A 176 7.03 -1.48 1.40
C LEU A 176 6.54 -0.97 0.04
N ASP A 177 6.76 0.32 -0.22
CA ASP A 177 6.60 0.94 -1.54
C ASP A 177 7.87 0.81 -2.39
N ASN A 178 7.69 0.63 -3.71
CA ASN A 178 8.76 0.71 -4.70
C ASN A 178 9.21 2.16 -4.97
N VAL A 179 9.88 2.77 -3.99
CA VAL A 179 10.35 4.16 -4.05
C VAL A 179 11.46 4.37 -5.10
N VAL A 180 11.53 5.58 -5.66
CA VAL A 180 12.39 5.90 -6.81
C VAL A 180 13.88 5.92 -6.51
N GLN A 181 14.26 6.20 -5.26
CA GLN A 181 15.65 6.30 -4.81
C GLN A 181 16.29 4.94 -4.48
N GLY A 182 15.52 3.85 -4.54
CA GLY A 182 15.93 2.53 -4.07
C GLY A 182 15.69 2.34 -2.57
N LEU A 183 15.91 1.11 -2.10
CA LEU A 183 15.72 0.70 -0.71
C LEU A 183 17.03 0.14 -0.18
N ASP A 184 17.36 0.52 1.04
CA ASP A 184 18.47 -0.02 1.84
C ASP A 184 17.95 -0.18 3.27
N VAL A 185 17.15 -1.24 3.46
CA VAL A 185 16.39 -1.53 4.67
C VAL A 185 16.93 -2.84 5.25
N SER A 186 17.37 -2.80 6.50
CA SER A 186 18.01 -3.92 7.20
C SER A 186 17.01 -4.60 8.13
N LEU A 187 16.32 -5.62 7.60
CA LEU A 187 15.34 -6.39 8.36
C LEU A 187 15.97 -7.60 9.08
N PRO A 188 15.50 -7.95 10.30
CA PRO A 188 15.99 -9.11 11.01
C PRO A 188 15.51 -10.41 10.34
N PRO A 189 16.12 -11.57 10.63
CA PRO A 189 15.73 -12.85 10.01
C PRO A 189 14.26 -13.24 10.24
N THR A 190 13.66 -12.76 11.32
CA THR A 190 12.26 -13.00 11.69
C THR A 190 11.25 -12.21 10.88
N LEU A 191 11.70 -11.23 10.09
CA LEU A 191 10.85 -10.36 9.29
C LEU A 191 11.14 -10.53 7.80
N VAL A 192 10.09 -10.55 7.00
CA VAL A 192 10.16 -10.50 5.53
C VAL A 192 9.35 -9.33 5.01
N ALA A 193 9.63 -8.90 3.78
CA ALA A 193 8.98 -7.76 3.17
C ALA A 193 8.23 -8.11 1.89
N SER A 194 7.17 -7.36 1.66
CA SER A 194 6.44 -7.29 0.40
C SER A 194 6.73 -5.94 -0.26
N LEU A 195 6.84 -5.91 -1.58
CA LEU A 195 7.03 -4.68 -2.34
C LEU A 195 5.81 -4.39 -3.23
N HIS A 196 5.13 -3.29 -2.96
CA HIS A 196 4.03 -2.83 -3.78
C HIS A 196 4.51 -2.08 -5.02
N VAL A 197 3.95 -2.45 -6.17
CA VAL A 197 4.26 -1.91 -7.49
C VAL A 197 2.99 -1.74 -8.34
N PRO A 198 2.94 -0.76 -9.25
CA PRO A 198 3.88 0.35 -9.43
C PRO A 198 3.52 1.59 -8.58
N TRP A 199 2.43 1.54 -7.81
CA TRP A 199 1.85 2.71 -7.14
C TRP A 199 2.48 2.97 -5.77
N VAL A 200 3.16 4.11 -5.66
CA VAL A 200 3.79 4.57 -4.41
C VAL A 200 2.94 5.65 -3.77
N CYS A 201 2.55 5.46 -2.51
CA CYS A 201 1.73 6.42 -1.77
C CYS A 201 2.51 7.67 -1.34
N VAL A 202 2.27 8.84 -1.93
CA VAL A 202 2.90 10.11 -1.49
C VAL A 202 2.29 10.61 -0.19
N THR A 203 0.97 10.72 -0.16
CA THR A 203 0.25 11.24 1.00
C THR A 203 -1.21 10.78 0.98
N THR A 204 -1.78 10.59 2.16
CA THR A 204 -3.19 10.25 2.35
C THR A 204 -3.80 11.18 3.38
N SER A 205 -5.08 11.52 3.20
CA SER A 205 -5.83 12.36 4.13
C SER A 205 -7.10 11.65 4.58
N ARG A 206 -7.76 12.12 5.65
CA ARG A 206 -9.07 11.53 6.05
C ARG A 206 -10.26 12.03 5.22
N ARG A 207 -10.05 13.03 4.37
CA ARG A 207 -11.12 13.69 3.62
C ARG A 207 -10.74 13.79 2.15
N CYS A 208 -11.57 13.23 1.29
CA CYS A 208 -11.44 13.46 -0.14
C CYS A 208 -11.69 14.95 -0.43
N GLN A 209 -10.92 15.50 -1.36
CA GLN A 209 -11.28 16.74 -2.05
C GLN A 209 -12.45 16.45 -2.98
N ALA A 210 -13.35 17.41 -3.14
CA ALA A 210 -14.42 17.29 -4.13
C ALA A 210 -13.86 17.12 -5.55
N ASP A 211 -14.70 16.56 -6.40
CA ASP A 211 -14.41 16.40 -7.81
C ASP A 211 -14.27 17.80 -8.46
N PRO A 212 -13.10 18.15 -9.02
CA PRO A 212 -12.87 19.43 -9.69
C PRO A 212 -13.87 19.73 -10.81
N ALA A 213 -14.44 18.70 -11.45
CA ALA A 213 -15.42 18.85 -12.52
C ALA A 213 -16.80 19.29 -12.01
N THR A 214 -17.11 19.04 -10.73
CA THR A 214 -18.41 19.37 -10.12
C THR A 214 -18.31 20.46 -9.04
N ALA A 215 -17.11 20.75 -8.56
CA ALA A 215 -16.90 21.69 -7.46
C ALA A 215 -16.84 23.13 -7.98
N PRO A 216 -17.58 24.08 -7.37
CA PRO A 216 -17.56 25.48 -7.78
C PRO A 216 -16.20 26.16 -7.54
N ARG A 217 -15.34 25.60 -6.67
CA ARG A 217 -13.93 26.01 -6.51
C ARG A 217 -13.04 24.78 -6.24
N PRO A 218 -11.86 24.66 -6.88
CA PRO A 218 -11.00 23.48 -6.78
C PRO A 218 -10.45 23.18 -5.38
N PHE A 219 -10.52 24.13 -4.44
CA PHE A 219 -9.92 24.03 -3.10
C PHE A 219 -10.89 24.19 -1.92
N ASP A 220 -12.17 24.51 -2.15
CA ASP A 220 -13.12 24.86 -1.07
C ASP A 220 -14.13 23.75 -0.71
N CYS A 221 -13.92 22.52 -1.17
CA CYS A 221 -14.93 21.48 -0.99
C CYS A 221 -14.32 20.26 -0.30
N LEU A 222 -14.30 20.32 1.03
CA LEU A 222 -14.27 19.10 1.83
C LEU A 222 -15.58 18.36 1.59
N ILE A 223 -15.50 17.08 1.20
CA ILE A 223 -16.70 16.26 1.08
C ILE A 223 -17.34 16.13 2.48
N SER A 224 -18.48 16.78 2.69
CA SER A 224 -19.25 16.73 3.94
C SER A 224 -19.85 15.33 4.19
N SER A 225 -20.25 14.63 3.12
CA SER A 225 -20.76 13.25 3.15
C SER A 225 -20.16 12.38 2.02
N CYS A 226 -19.52 11.26 2.39
CA CYS A 226 -18.91 10.36 1.40
C CYS A 226 -19.98 9.55 0.67
N ARG A 227 -19.93 9.56 -0.66
CA ARG A 227 -20.76 8.71 -1.53
C ARG A 227 -20.03 7.48 -2.06
N ARG A 228 -18.83 7.19 -1.54
CA ARG A 228 -17.94 6.08 -1.96
C ARG A 228 -17.54 6.08 -3.45
N GLY A 229 -17.73 7.17 -4.21
CA GLY A 229 -17.36 7.28 -5.63
C GLY A 229 -15.88 7.59 -5.89
N CYS A 230 -14.94 6.80 -5.38
CA CYS A 230 -13.48 6.99 -5.56
C CYS A 230 -12.97 6.66 -6.97
N GLY A 231 -13.86 6.41 -7.94
CA GLY A 231 -13.56 5.77 -9.22
C GLY A 231 -12.63 6.54 -10.15
N ALA A 232 -12.71 7.87 -10.17
CA ALA A 232 -11.86 8.70 -11.02
C ALA A 232 -10.44 8.85 -10.45
N THR A 233 -9.45 8.66 -11.31
CA THR A 233 -8.05 9.00 -11.04
C THR A 233 -7.72 10.30 -11.77
N TYR A 234 -7.22 11.29 -11.04
CA TYR A 234 -6.84 12.58 -11.58
C TYR A 234 -5.32 12.67 -11.64
N GLU A 235 -4.80 13.03 -12.81
CA GLU A 235 -3.39 13.39 -12.93
C GLU A 235 -3.19 14.82 -12.42
N LEU A 236 -2.25 15.01 -11.50
CA LEU A 236 -1.83 16.30 -10.98
C LEU A 236 -0.45 16.60 -11.54
N THR A 237 -0.33 17.74 -12.23
CA THR A 237 0.93 18.24 -12.77
C THR A 237 1.36 19.49 -12.02
N SER A 238 2.68 19.66 -11.88
CA SER A 238 3.27 20.88 -11.31
C SER A 238 4.54 21.22 -12.07
N PRO A 239 4.80 22.50 -12.39
CA PRO A 239 6.07 22.94 -12.96
C PRO A 239 7.28 22.64 -12.06
N THR A 240 7.06 22.40 -10.76
CA THR A 240 8.11 22.13 -9.78
C THR A 240 8.36 20.64 -9.54
N LEU A 241 7.60 19.74 -10.17
CA LEU A 241 7.75 18.28 -10.08
C LEU A 241 8.16 17.70 -11.44
N ASN A 242 9.07 16.72 -11.45
CA ASN A 242 9.47 16.00 -12.67
C ASN A 242 8.75 14.64 -12.83
N THR A 243 7.79 14.35 -11.95
CA THR A 243 7.05 13.09 -11.91
C THR A 243 5.56 13.44 -11.82
N PRO A 244 4.70 12.93 -12.72
CA PRO A 244 3.26 13.06 -12.59
C PRO A 244 2.77 12.44 -11.29
N LEU A 245 1.81 13.11 -10.64
CA LEU A 245 1.12 12.56 -9.48
C LEU A 245 -0.28 12.12 -9.86
N PHE A 246 -0.80 11.12 -9.19
CA PHE A 246 -2.11 10.54 -9.43
C PHE A 246 -2.92 10.60 -8.14
N LYS A 247 -4.00 11.38 -8.14
CA LYS A 247 -4.93 11.43 -7.03
C LYS A 247 -6.11 10.51 -7.30
N ARG A 248 -6.35 9.57 -6.39
CA ARG A 248 -7.56 8.74 -6.37
C ARG A 248 -8.13 8.74 -4.96
N GLY A 249 -9.42 9.03 -4.82
CA GLY A 249 -10.06 9.20 -3.52
C GLY A 249 -9.34 10.24 -2.63
N ASN A 250 -8.88 9.79 -1.46
CA ASN A 250 -8.20 10.60 -0.45
C ASN A 250 -6.67 10.53 -0.52
N THR A 251 -6.10 9.84 -1.50
CA THR A 251 -4.68 9.51 -1.55
C THR A 251 -4.05 9.98 -2.86
N VAL A 252 -2.81 10.45 -2.77
CA VAL A 252 -1.98 10.86 -3.89
C VAL A 252 -0.84 9.86 -4.05
N PHE A 253 -0.59 9.44 -5.27
CA PHE A 253 0.43 8.48 -5.64
C PHE A 253 1.38 9.06 -6.68
N PHE A 254 2.55 8.47 -6.82
CA PHE A 254 3.27 8.48 -8.09
C PHE A 254 3.44 7.04 -8.57
N ARG A 255 3.84 6.88 -9.83
CA ARG A 255 4.08 5.57 -10.46
C ARG A 255 5.58 5.32 -10.61
N ASN A 256 6.04 4.14 -10.21
CA ASN A 256 7.40 3.66 -10.45
C ASN A 256 7.37 2.21 -10.94
N ASP A 257 7.56 2.03 -12.25
CA ASP A 257 7.59 0.73 -12.91
C ASP A 257 8.97 0.06 -12.87
N GLN A 258 10.02 0.81 -12.52
CA GLN A 258 11.37 0.27 -12.44
C GLN A 258 11.50 -0.57 -11.16
N LEU A 259 11.66 -1.88 -11.33
CA LEU A 259 11.91 -2.80 -10.22
C LEU A 259 13.37 -2.71 -9.77
N PRO A 260 13.65 -2.82 -8.45
CA PRO A 260 15.01 -2.99 -7.94
C PRO A 260 15.66 -4.27 -8.50
N ALA A 261 16.99 -4.33 -8.48
CA ALA A 261 17.68 -5.54 -8.90
C ALA A 261 17.33 -6.70 -7.96
N LYS A 262 17.39 -7.94 -8.47
CA LYS A 262 17.10 -9.13 -7.65
C LYS A 262 17.96 -9.22 -6.39
N ALA A 263 19.22 -8.76 -6.48
CA ALA A 263 20.13 -8.71 -5.34
C ALA A 263 19.64 -7.74 -4.26
N ASP A 264 19.15 -6.55 -4.65
CA ASP A 264 18.62 -5.55 -3.72
C ASP A 264 17.33 -6.04 -3.04
N LEU A 265 16.45 -6.70 -3.80
CA LEU A 265 15.24 -7.32 -3.25
C LEU A 265 15.60 -8.39 -2.20
N ALA A 266 16.58 -9.25 -2.51
CA ALA A 266 17.03 -10.29 -1.59
C ALA A 266 17.70 -9.70 -0.34
N ALA A 267 18.52 -8.65 -0.49
CA ALA A 267 19.17 -7.95 0.61
C ALA A 267 18.14 -7.32 1.58
N ALA A 268 17.07 -6.72 1.04
CA ALA A 268 15.96 -6.17 1.82
C ALA A 268 14.94 -7.23 2.29
N ARG A 269 15.23 -8.53 2.11
CA ARG A 269 14.35 -9.66 2.46
C ARG A 269 12.96 -9.56 1.83
N ILE A 270 12.87 -8.98 0.64
CA ILE A 270 11.65 -8.88 -0.14
C ILE A 270 11.44 -10.18 -0.91
N ASP A 271 10.36 -10.88 -0.60
CA ASP A 271 10.01 -12.17 -1.22
C ASP A 271 8.65 -12.17 -1.94
N ARG A 272 7.91 -11.05 -1.85
CA ARG A 272 6.60 -10.85 -2.47
C ARG A 272 6.54 -9.55 -3.26
N LEU A 273 5.99 -9.60 -4.47
CA LEU A 273 5.59 -8.41 -5.25
C LEU A 273 4.07 -8.29 -5.24
N VAL A 274 3.55 -7.13 -4.81
CA VAL A 274 2.12 -6.84 -4.76
C VAL A 274 1.78 -5.88 -5.90
N THR A 275 1.03 -6.35 -6.89
CA THR A 275 0.66 -5.56 -8.07
C THR A 275 -0.77 -5.02 -7.96
N ALA A 276 -1.00 -3.80 -8.43
CA ALA A 276 -2.35 -3.25 -8.57
C ALA A 276 -2.49 -2.52 -9.91
N THR A 277 -3.57 -2.81 -10.65
CA THR A 277 -3.82 -2.21 -11.97
C THR A 277 -4.02 -0.69 -11.88
N LEU A 278 -4.72 -0.23 -10.85
CA LEU A 278 -4.98 1.17 -10.56
C LEU A 278 -4.49 1.51 -9.14
N PRO A 279 -4.30 2.80 -8.80
CA PRO A 279 -4.01 3.18 -7.42
C PRO A 279 -5.05 2.58 -6.47
N PRO A 280 -4.65 1.81 -5.44
CA PRO A 280 -5.60 0.97 -4.71
C PRO A 280 -6.34 1.80 -3.65
N VAL A 281 -7.49 2.37 -4.00
CA VAL A 281 -8.31 3.25 -3.13
C VAL A 281 -9.78 2.89 -3.21
#